data_AF-A0A842HJA7-F1
#
_entry.id   AF-A0A842HJA7-F1
#
_cell.length_a   1.000
_cell.length_b   1.000
_cell.length_c   1.000
_cell.angle_alpha   90.00
_cell.angle_beta   90.00
_cell.angle_gamma   90.00
#
_symmetry.space_group_name_H-M   'P 1'
#
loop_
_entity.id
_entity.type
_entity.pdbx_description
1 polymer ?
#
loop_
_entity_poly.entity_id
_entity_poly.type
_entity_poly.pdbx_seq_one_letter_code
_entity_poly.pdbx_strand_id
1 'polypeptide(L)'
;MKTVLSGLSLLAVLLSLSACAPKEEPEKADTDSFPLVPKESRSPAFEAVGKDLDLGGNFFYFKDFGTAFQELGGQLNAFMGGMAAHSPTDMGMMMAAMFPYDQAVEILGISELSAIGASSYSEGTTFRNKSVVYLPGGAKGLFALFGEQPHAFDALALAPADADIFVTQDIRGRVIAQVVRDGAEAFMPGNGDQAAASILGKPVSPASTLTIGDALDKSDTVVTTVVRFGEMSEMALPMAEESISVPQTEFFVQLKGMSWLVSEGVIPIEMNVSEGTMTRTEEGDLVIYQDEASAPTGLPLPTVVVILDTATGDLTIASSRAFFDECRSGKARLADTPAYQAAVKGLPTEGNGLTFVSQEAFQTFIALRDNIVEQFPQAAGVLGLYEFVFPVLSLDKAEAGAAAVTVIRPDSIFSDARWPTVSAGFGDSSTLMASTGVFAAMAIPAFNKVRETSREKTITNNLRQVGAAGQLYLLEEGATEVAYPTLVEKQYVMPLEPVNGESYEDLVIEADGGTLEVITDSGETVEYAY
;
A
#
# COMPACT_ATOMS: atom_id res chain seq x y z
N MET A 1 -0.70 5.90 -59.62
CA MET A 1 -0.81 6.93 -60.68
C MET A 1 -2.19 7.56 -60.58
N LYS A 2 -2.21 8.86 -60.25
CA LYS A 2 -3.18 9.90 -60.63
C LYS A 2 -4.70 9.64 -60.56
N THR A 3 -5.33 10.39 -59.63
CA THR A 3 -6.38 11.40 -59.85
C THR A 3 -7.43 11.15 -60.94
N VAL A 4 -8.71 11.18 -60.54
CA VAL A 4 -9.78 11.88 -61.27
C VAL A 4 -10.67 12.62 -60.26
N LEU A 5 -10.94 13.88 -60.61
CA LEU A 5 -11.61 14.95 -59.87
C LEU A 5 -13.02 15.19 -60.45
N SER A 6 -13.85 15.91 -59.70
CA SER A 6 -15.00 16.77 -60.13
C SER A 6 -16.33 16.10 -60.53
N GLY A 7 -17.51 16.63 -60.20
CA GLY A 7 -17.88 17.89 -59.54
C GLY A 7 -19.41 18.15 -59.51
N LEU A 8 -19.75 19.38 -59.06
CA LEU A 8 -21.04 20.12 -59.02
C LEU A 8 -22.00 19.84 -57.83
N SER A 9 -22.28 20.76 -56.86
CA SER A 9 -22.88 22.14 -56.86
C SER A 9 -24.38 22.15 -57.25
N LEU A 10 -25.33 22.95 -56.75
CA LEU A 10 -25.59 23.89 -55.63
C LEU A 10 -27.08 24.35 -55.82
N LEU A 11 -27.85 24.57 -54.74
CA LEU A 11 -29.04 25.47 -54.60
C LEU A 11 -30.33 25.32 -55.46
N ALA A 12 -31.51 25.28 -54.81
CA ALA A 12 -32.56 26.33 -54.89
C ALA A 12 -33.98 25.96 -54.35
N VAL A 13 -34.44 26.76 -53.37
CA VAL A 13 -35.76 27.47 -53.28
C VAL A 13 -37.04 26.75 -52.79
N LEU A 14 -37.41 27.11 -51.54
CA LEU A 14 -38.70 27.55 -50.96
C LEU A 14 -40.05 27.13 -51.61
N LEU A 15 -40.93 26.57 -50.77
CA LEU A 15 -42.35 26.97 -50.67
C LEU A 15 -42.91 26.73 -49.27
N SER A 16 -43.44 27.81 -48.69
CA SER A 16 -44.06 28.01 -47.37
C SER A 16 -45.56 27.68 -47.36
N LEU A 17 -46.14 27.60 -46.13
CA LEU A 17 -47.53 27.86 -45.64
C LEU A 17 -47.93 26.70 -44.70
N SER A 18 -48.47 26.84 -43.47
CA SER A 18 -48.89 27.92 -42.60
C SER A 18 -49.20 27.30 -41.22
N ALA A 19 -48.84 27.96 -40.11
CA ALA A 19 -49.66 28.02 -38.88
C ALA A 19 -49.03 29.01 -37.90
N CYS A 20 -49.62 30.21 -37.79
CA CYS A 20 -49.36 31.15 -36.70
C CYS A 20 -50.06 30.65 -35.43
N ALA A 21 -49.31 30.51 -34.34
CA ALA A 21 -49.82 30.55 -32.98
C ALA A 21 -49.17 31.77 -32.27
N PRO A 22 -49.83 32.39 -31.28
CA PRO A 22 -49.38 33.65 -30.71
C PRO A 22 -48.09 33.46 -29.92
N LYS A 23 -47.20 34.44 -30.08
CA LYS A 23 -45.87 34.52 -29.49
C LYS A 23 -45.99 34.75 -27.98
N GLU A 24 -45.80 33.69 -27.19
CA GLU A 24 -45.37 33.86 -25.80
C GLU A 24 -44.01 34.56 -25.83
N GLU A 25 -43.88 35.67 -25.09
CA GLU A 25 -42.57 36.27 -24.84
C GLU A 25 -41.67 35.19 -24.23
N PRO A 26 -40.49 34.91 -24.80
CA PRO A 26 -39.58 33.98 -24.15
C PRO A 26 -39.18 34.63 -22.83
N GLU A 27 -39.61 33.99 -21.73
CA GLU A 27 -38.96 34.07 -20.44
C GLU A 27 -37.45 34.09 -20.72
N LYS A 28 -36.74 35.09 -20.19
CA LYS A 28 -35.28 35.17 -20.32
C LYS A 28 -34.72 33.83 -19.90
N ALA A 29 -34.30 33.02 -20.88
CA ALA A 29 -33.62 31.78 -20.61
C ALA A 29 -32.40 32.13 -19.76
N ASP A 30 -32.36 31.59 -18.55
CA ASP A 30 -31.20 31.63 -17.70
C ASP A 30 -30.10 30.88 -18.47
N THR A 31 -29.23 31.63 -19.15
CA THR A 31 -28.27 31.10 -20.14
C THR A 31 -27.13 30.31 -19.52
N ASP A 32 -27.12 30.14 -18.19
CA ASP A 32 -26.02 29.54 -17.45
C ASP A 32 -26.24 28.05 -17.08
N SER A 33 -27.39 27.44 -17.44
CA SER A 33 -27.61 26.00 -17.19
C SER A 33 -27.29 25.15 -18.41
N PHE A 34 -26.28 24.26 -18.30
CA PHE A 34 -26.07 23.20 -19.27
C PHE A 34 -27.31 22.30 -19.36
N PRO A 35 -27.76 21.92 -20.57
CA PRO A 35 -28.96 21.10 -20.72
C PRO A 35 -28.69 19.70 -20.17
N LEU A 36 -29.27 19.40 -19.00
CA LEU A 36 -29.37 18.03 -18.50
C LEU A 36 -30.44 17.28 -19.28
N VAL A 37 -30.31 15.95 -19.36
CA VAL A 37 -31.39 15.11 -19.92
C VAL A 37 -32.69 15.31 -19.13
N PRO A 38 -33.87 15.10 -19.75
CA PRO A 38 -35.16 15.18 -19.07
C PRO A 38 -35.15 14.37 -17.77
N LYS A 39 -35.85 14.84 -16.74
CA LYS A 39 -35.77 14.25 -15.39
C LYS A 39 -36.12 12.77 -15.38
N GLU A 40 -37.11 12.39 -16.17
CA GLU A 40 -37.57 11.02 -16.41
C GLU A 40 -36.55 10.10 -17.09
N SER A 41 -35.53 10.68 -17.75
CA SER A 41 -34.44 9.95 -18.41
C SER A 41 -33.12 10.02 -17.63
N ARG A 42 -33.10 10.65 -16.45
CA ARG A 42 -31.88 10.71 -15.61
C ARG A 42 -31.68 9.38 -14.89
N SER A 43 -30.41 9.03 -14.69
CA SER A 43 -30.05 7.94 -13.80
C SER A 43 -30.62 8.20 -12.38
N PRO A 44 -31.14 7.17 -11.69
CA PRO A 44 -31.58 7.29 -10.31
C PRO A 44 -30.47 7.72 -9.34
N ALA A 45 -29.21 7.35 -9.64
CA ALA A 45 -28.05 7.71 -8.84
C ALA A 45 -27.48 9.10 -9.17
N PHE A 46 -27.90 9.73 -10.28
CA PHE A 46 -27.31 10.99 -10.75
C PHE A 46 -27.45 12.12 -9.74
N GLU A 47 -28.61 12.29 -9.11
CA GLU A 47 -28.81 13.35 -8.11
C GLU A 47 -28.04 13.03 -6.81
N ALA A 48 -27.99 11.76 -6.41
CA ALA A 48 -27.30 11.32 -5.20
C ALA A 48 -25.77 11.50 -5.29
N VAL A 49 -25.19 11.22 -6.46
CA VAL A 49 -23.76 11.39 -6.73
C VAL A 49 -23.43 12.82 -7.13
N GLY A 50 -24.20 13.38 -8.06
CA GLY A 50 -23.93 14.67 -8.69
C GLY A 50 -24.03 15.86 -7.71
N LYS A 51 -24.78 15.74 -6.61
CA LYS A 51 -24.87 16.80 -5.58
C LYS A 51 -23.52 17.14 -4.93
N ASP A 52 -22.61 16.16 -4.89
CA ASP A 52 -21.29 16.29 -4.27
C ASP A 52 -20.21 16.67 -5.28
N LEU A 53 -20.52 16.62 -6.59
CA LEU A 53 -19.57 16.87 -7.67
C LEU A 53 -19.75 18.26 -8.30
N ASP A 54 -18.68 18.74 -8.90
CA ASP A 54 -18.61 20.06 -9.51
C ASP A 54 -18.82 19.98 -11.03
N LEU A 55 -20.07 20.18 -11.46
CA LEU A 55 -20.42 20.24 -12.88
C LEU A 55 -19.76 21.44 -13.57
N GLY A 56 -19.19 21.23 -14.76
CA GLY A 56 -18.54 22.27 -15.56
C GLY A 56 -17.06 22.51 -15.22
N GLY A 57 -16.47 21.71 -14.33
CA GLY A 57 -15.03 21.72 -14.07
C GLY A 57 -14.18 21.19 -15.23
N ASN A 58 -12.86 21.16 -15.01
CA ASN A 58 -11.86 20.60 -15.93
C ASN A 58 -12.09 19.11 -16.22
N PHE A 59 -12.65 18.39 -15.25
CA PHE A 59 -13.00 16.99 -15.37
C PHE A 59 -14.34 16.73 -14.71
N PHE A 60 -15.18 15.93 -15.35
CA PHE A 60 -16.40 15.40 -14.78
C PHE A 60 -16.63 14.00 -15.33
N TYR A 61 -16.82 13.04 -14.44
CA TYR A 61 -17.13 11.66 -14.75
C TYR A 61 -18.24 11.17 -13.86
N PHE A 62 -19.23 10.54 -14.47
CA PHE A 62 -20.31 9.87 -13.77
C PHE A 62 -20.62 8.58 -14.50
N LYS A 63 -20.67 7.48 -13.75
CA LYS A 63 -21.12 6.18 -14.25
C LYS A 63 -22.06 5.54 -13.26
N ASP A 64 -23.30 5.40 -13.70
CA ASP A 64 -24.28 4.54 -13.05
C ASP A 64 -24.11 3.12 -13.60
N PHE A 65 -23.94 2.16 -12.70
CA PHE A 65 -23.87 0.75 -13.04
C PHE A 65 -25.26 0.09 -12.99
N GLY A 66 -26.28 0.77 -12.47
CA GLY A 66 -27.61 0.20 -12.26
C GLY A 66 -27.52 -1.05 -11.39
N THR A 67 -28.01 -2.17 -11.92
CA THR A 67 -27.96 -3.49 -11.28
C THR A 67 -26.74 -4.33 -11.72
N ALA A 68 -25.82 -3.79 -12.52
CA ALA A 68 -24.76 -4.58 -13.14
C ALA A 68 -23.87 -5.31 -12.12
N PHE A 69 -23.51 -4.67 -11.00
CA PHE A 69 -22.73 -5.31 -9.94
C PHE A 69 -23.55 -6.25 -9.05
N GLN A 70 -24.87 -6.07 -8.97
CA GLN A 70 -25.77 -7.02 -8.32
C GLN A 70 -25.91 -8.29 -9.16
N GLU A 71 -25.92 -8.16 -10.49
CA GLU A 71 -26.03 -9.27 -11.44
C GLU A 71 -24.70 -9.95 -11.75
N LEU A 72 -23.57 -9.28 -11.47
CA LEU A 72 -22.22 -9.73 -11.84
C LEU A 72 -21.94 -11.16 -11.39
N GLY A 73 -22.24 -11.50 -10.13
CA GLY A 73 -21.99 -12.84 -9.61
C GLY A 73 -22.83 -13.91 -10.33
N GLY A 74 -24.09 -13.61 -10.66
CA GLY A 74 -24.92 -14.50 -11.48
C GLY A 74 -24.39 -14.67 -12.91
N GLN A 75 -23.86 -13.61 -13.52
CA GLN A 75 -23.22 -13.65 -14.84
C GLN A 75 -21.94 -14.49 -14.82
N LEU A 76 -21.11 -14.36 -13.78
CA LEU A 76 -19.92 -15.18 -13.58
C LEU A 76 -20.27 -16.66 -13.37
N ASN A 77 -21.28 -16.95 -12.53
CA ASN A 77 -21.82 -18.31 -12.35
C ASN A 77 -22.22 -18.92 -13.70
N ALA A 78 -22.99 -18.19 -14.52
CA ALA A 78 -23.44 -18.67 -15.83
C ALA A 78 -22.27 -18.88 -16.81
N PHE A 79 -21.30 -17.97 -16.83
CA PHE A 79 -20.11 -18.07 -17.69
C PHE A 79 -19.27 -19.28 -17.33
N MET A 80 -18.93 -19.45 -16.05
CA MET A 80 -18.11 -20.56 -15.57
C MET A 80 -18.81 -21.90 -15.73
N GLY A 81 -20.11 -21.98 -15.43
CA GLY A 81 -20.93 -23.17 -15.71
C GLY A 81 -20.96 -23.53 -17.19
N GLY A 82 -21.05 -22.53 -18.06
CA GLY A 82 -20.95 -22.70 -19.52
C GLY A 82 -19.59 -23.26 -19.96
N MET A 83 -18.48 -22.74 -19.43
CA MET A 83 -17.15 -23.26 -19.75
C MET A 83 -16.93 -24.69 -19.25
N ALA A 84 -17.35 -25.00 -18.02
CA ALA A 84 -17.25 -26.35 -17.47
C ALA A 84 -18.05 -27.37 -18.28
N ALA A 85 -19.21 -27.00 -18.83
CA ALA A 85 -19.99 -27.86 -19.71
C ALA A 85 -19.27 -28.19 -21.03
N HIS A 86 -18.39 -27.30 -21.52
CA HIS A 86 -17.59 -27.53 -22.74
C HIS A 86 -16.27 -28.27 -22.47
N SER A 87 -15.81 -28.28 -21.21
CA SER A 87 -14.59 -28.97 -20.77
C SER A 87 -14.85 -29.91 -19.59
N PRO A 88 -15.71 -30.94 -19.73
CA PRO A 88 -16.23 -31.74 -18.61
C PRO A 88 -15.19 -32.66 -17.94
N THR A 89 -14.01 -32.82 -18.52
CA THR A 89 -12.89 -33.58 -17.93
C THR A 89 -11.88 -32.70 -17.21
N ASP A 90 -12.02 -31.38 -17.31
CA ASP A 90 -11.16 -30.42 -16.63
C ASP A 90 -11.66 -30.20 -15.20
N MET A 91 -11.05 -30.91 -14.26
CA MET A 91 -11.39 -30.82 -12.84
C MET A 91 -11.21 -29.41 -12.26
N GLY A 92 -10.24 -28.64 -12.75
CA GLY A 92 -10.04 -27.26 -12.32
C GLY A 92 -11.20 -26.37 -12.77
N MET A 93 -11.64 -26.57 -14.02
CA MET A 93 -12.79 -25.85 -14.57
C MET A 93 -14.10 -26.21 -13.86
N MET A 94 -14.30 -27.49 -13.54
CA MET A 94 -15.46 -27.94 -12.77
C MET A 94 -15.50 -27.32 -11.37
N MET A 95 -14.36 -27.31 -10.66
CA MET A 95 -14.28 -26.68 -9.34
C MET A 95 -14.54 -25.18 -9.41
N ALA A 96 -13.96 -24.50 -10.40
CA ALA A 96 -14.18 -23.08 -10.60
C ALA A 96 -15.64 -22.75 -10.96
N ALA A 97 -16.37 -23.65 -11.60
CA ALA A 97 -17.81 -23.49 -11.88
C ALA A 97 -18.71 -23.78 -10.67
N MET A 98 -18.22 -24.50 -9.65
CA MET A 98 -18.94 -24.73 -8.39
C MET A 98 -18.76 -23.60 -7.38
N PHE A 99 -17.87 -22.64 -7.66
CA PHE A 99 -17.65 -21.47 -6.82
C PHE A 99 -18.90 -20.57 -6.82
N PRO A 100 -19.44 -20.16 -5.65
CA PRO A 100 -20.61 -19.30 -5.55
C PRO A 100 -20.23 -17.83 -5.79
N TYR A 101 -20.11 -17.43 -7.06
CA TYR A 101 -19.67 -16.06 -7.42
C TYR A 101 -20.67 -14.98 -7.00
N ASP A 102 -21.97 -15.30 -7.00
CA ASP A 102 -23.05 -14.47 -6.44
C ASP A 102 -22.80 -14.13 -4.98
N GLN A 103 -22.59 -15.14 -4.15
CA GLN A 103 -22.31 -14.93 -2.73
C GLN A 103 -20.96 -14.23 -2.53
N ALA A 104 -19.94 -14.57 -3.31
CA ALA A 104 -18.63 -13.91 -3.20
C ALA A 104 -18.72 -12.40 -3.51
N VAL A 105 -19.43 -12.00 -4.56
CA VAL A 105 -19.65 -10.59 -4.92
C VAL A 105 -20.45 -9.85 -3.83
N GLU A 106 -21.41 -10.53 -3.19
CA GLU A 106 -22.18 -9.99 -2.06
C GLU A 106 -21.31 -9.81 -0.80
N ILE A 107 -20.58 -10.85 -0.39
CA ILE A 107 -19.72 -10.88 0.80
C ILE A 107 -18.60 -9.85 0.71
N LEU A 108 -18.00 -9.68 -0.47
CA LEU A 108 -16.97 -8.66 -0.70
C LEU A 108 -17.54 -7.23 -0.69
N GLY A 109 -18.88 -7.08 -0.73
CA GLY A 109 -19.57 -5.78 -0.78
C GLY A 109 -19.62 -5.18 -2.19
N ILE A 110 -19.13 -5.86 -3.22
CA ILE A 110 -19.09 -5.36 -4.60
C ILE A 110 -20.51 -5.13 -5.14
N SER A 111 -21.48 -5.96 -4.73
CA SER A 111 -22.89 -5.81 -5.11
C SER A 111 -23.52 -4.48 -4.69
N GLU A 112 -22.98 -3.81 -3.67
CA GLU A 112 -23.46 -2.52 -3.18
C GLU A 112 -23.02 -1.35 -4.08
N LEU A 113 -22.06 -1.56 -4.98
CA LEU A 113 -21.57 -0.54 -5.89
C LEU A 113 -22.64 -0.19 -6.95
N SER A 114 -23.34 0.91 -6.73
CA SER A 114 -24.40 1.36 -7.64
C SER A 114 -23.90 2.37 -8.66
N ALA A 115 -23.08 3.34 -8.24
CA ALA A 115 -22.54 4.35 -9.13
C ALA A 115 -21.19 4.86 -8.63
N ILE A 116 -20.43 5.44 -9.55
CA ILE A 116 -19.22 6.21 -9.22
C ILE A 116 -19.28 7.57 -9.88
N GLY A 117 -18.66 8.54 -9.22
CA GLY A 117 -18.54 9.87 -9.76
C GLY A 117 -17.22 10.52 -9.35
N ALA A 118 -16.71 11.38 -10.21
CA ALA A 118 -15.52 12.17 -9.94
C ALA A 118 -15.59 13.50 -10.68
N SER A 119 -15.07 14.56 -10.08
CA SER A 119 -14.97 15.88 -10.69
C SER A 119 -13.67 16.57 -10.29
N SER A 120 -13.21 17.46 -11.16
CA SER A 120 -12.06 18.33 -10.88
C SER A 120 -12.31 19.71 -11.45
N TYR A 121 -11.97 20.75 -10.71
CA TYR A 121 -11.89 22.12 -11.23
C TYR A 121 -10.63 22.82 -10.73
N SER A 122 -10.11 23.73 -11.55
CA SER A 122 -8.92 24.52 -11.23
C SER A 122 -9.21 25.55 -10.15
N GLU A 123 -8.35 25.60 -9.14
CA GLU A 123 -8.35 26.58 -8.08
C GLU A 123 -6.93 27.15 -7.92
N GLY A 124 -6.67 28.24 -8.63
CA GLY A 124 -5.34 28.85 -8.71
C GLY A 124 -4.34 27.93 -9.41
N THR A 125 -3.29 27.53 -8.70
CA THR A 125 -2.22 26.64 -9.17
C THR A 125 -2.49 25.17 -8.82
N THR A 126 -3.62 24.90 -8.16
CA THR A 126 -4.06 23.55 -7.75
C THR A 126 -5.40 23.21 -8.37
N PHE A 127 -5.85 21.99 -8.13
CA PHE A 127 -7.17 21.49 -8.52
C PHE A 127 -7.91 21.02 -7.29
N ARG A 128 -9.21 21.30 -7.26
CA ARG A 128 -10.13 20.68 -6.32
C ARG A 128 -10.69 19.41 -6.95
N ASN A 129 -10.33 18.26 -6.40
CA ASN A 129 -10.71 16.94 -6.86
C ASN A 129 -11.72 16.33 -5.89
N LYS A 130 -12.85 15.85 -6.40
CA LYS A 130 -13.85 15.13 -5.61
C LYS A 130 -14.16 13.79 -6.23
N SER A 131 -14.39 12.78 -5.40
CA SER A 131 -14.91 11.50 -5.85
C SER A 131 -15.95 10.94 -4.89
N VAL A 132 -16.87 10.17 -5.46
CA VAL A 132 -17.96 9.50 -4.74
C VAL A 132 -18.02 8.06 -5.23
N VAL A 133 -17.96 7.13 -4.27
CA VAL A 133 -18.35 5.74 -4.45
C VAL A 133 -19.73 5.60 -3.85
N TYR A 134 -20.76 5.45 -4.67
CA TYR A 134 -22.14 5.39 -4.20
C TYR A 134 -22.53 3.96 -3.86
N LEU A 135 -22.83 3.77 -2.58
CA LEU A 135 -23.14 2.51 -1.91
C LEU A 135 -24.48 2.68 -1.19
N PRO A 136 -25.64 2.63 -1.87
CA PRO A 136 -26.94 2.95 -1.28
C PRO A 136 -27.31 2.08 -0.06
N GLY A 137 -26.77 0.86 0.04
CA GLY A 137 -26.90 -0.01 1.22
C GLY A 137 -25.83 0.17 2.30
N GLY A 138 -24.93 1.13 2.12
CA GLY A 138 -23.79 1.43 2.99
C GLY A 138 -22.53 0.64 2.67
N ALA A 139 -21.41 1.05 3.27
CA ALA A 139 -20.14 0.35 3.18
C ALA A 139 -20.23 -1.02 3.85
N LYS A 140 -20.13 -2.10 3.06
CA LYS A 140 -20.15 -3.50 3.49
C LYS A 140 -18.97 -4.27 2.89
N GLY A 141 -18.70 -5.46 3.41
CA GLY A 141 -17.58 -6.28 2.96
C GLY A 141 -16.27 -5.48 3.05
N LEU A 142 -15.46 -5.52 2.01
CA LEU A 142 -14.16 -4.82 2.02
C LEU A 142 -14.28 -3.28 2.05
N PHE A 143 -15.42 -2.71 1.67
CA PHE A 143 -15.63 -1.26 1.79
C PHE A 143 -15.71 -0.80 3.25
N ALA A 144 -16.10 -1.67 4.18
CA ALA A 144 -16.15 -1.37 5.61
C ALA A 144 -14.76 -1.33 6.27
N LEU A 145 -13.70 -1.72 5.55
CA LEU A 145 -12.33 -1.71 6.07
C LEU A 145 -11.85 -0.29 6.43
N PHE A 146 -12.34 0.72 5.71
CA PHE A 146 -11.81 2.10 5.76
C PHE A 146 -12.41 2.97 6.86
N GLY A 147 -13.12 2.37 7.82
CA GLY A 147 -13.75 3.08 8.93
C GLY A 147 -15.28 3.00 8.89
N GLU A 148 -15.90 3.64 9.88
CA GLU A 148 -17.34 3.63 10.06
C GLU A 148 -17.90 5.05 9.99
N GLN A 149 -18.11 5.70 11.14
CA GLN A 149 -18.53 7.10 11.20
C GLN A 149 -17.30 8.02 11.14
N PRO A 150 -17.40 9.18 10.46
CA PRO A 150 -16.32 10.15 10.44
C PRO A 150 -16.11 10.76 11.82
N HIS A 151 -14.86 11.13 12.12
CA HIS A 151 -14.49 11.76 13.38
C HIS A 151 -13.41 12.83 13.18
N ALA A 152 -13.13 13.60 14.22
CA ALA A 152 -12.06 14.60 14.20
C ALA A 152 -10.68 13.93 14.05
N PHE A 153 -9.76 14.59 13.35
CA PHE A 153 -8.40 14.10 13.12
C PHE A 153 -7.50 14.32 14.35
N ASP A 154 -7.78 13.64 15.47
CA ASP A 154 -7.03 13.78 16.72
C ASP A 154 -5.53 13.48 16.55
N ALA A 155 -5.20 12.55 15.64
CA ALA A 155 -3.84 12.17 15.28
C ALA A 155 -3.00 13.34 14.71
N LEU A 156 -3.64 14.39 14.21
CA LEU A 156 -2.95 15.60 13.72
C LEU A 156 -2.14 16.30 14.83
N ALA A 157 -2.49 16.07 16.10
CA ALA A 157 -1.71 16.57 17.23
C ALA A 157 -0.30 15.98 17.31
N LEU A 158 -0.05 14.85 16.63
CA LEU A 158 1.25 14.17 16.58
C LEU A 158 2.19 14.75 15.51
N ALA A 159 1.69 15.61 14.61
CA ALA A 159 2.45 16.15 13.50
C ALA A 159 3.19 17.45 13.89
N PRO A 160 4.53 17.48 13.85
CA PRO A 160 5.31 18.71 14.00
C PRO A 160 5.01 19.72 12.87
N ALA A 161 5.31 21.00 13.11
CA ALA A 161 4.98 22.10 12.18
C ALA A 161 5.66 21.99 10.82
N ASP A 162 6.84 21.40 10.77
CA ASP A 162 7.66 21.16 9.58
C ASP A 162 7.50 19.72 9.04
N ALA A 163 6.41 19.02 9.41
CA ALA A 163 6.08 17.75 8.78
C ALA A 163 5.81 17.94 7.29
N ASP A 164 6.51 17.18 6.47
CA ASP A 164 6.39 17.19 5.01
C ASP A 164 5.25 16.31 4.53
N ILE A 165 5.01 15.19 5.22
CA ILE A 165 3.90 14.30 4.94
C ILE A 165 3.21 13.97 6.25
N PHE A 166 1.89 14.07 6.25
CA PHE A 166 1.03 13.56 7.31
C PHE A 166 -0.05 12.69 6.70
N VAL A 167 -0.22 11.48 7.23
CA VAL A 167 -1.31 10.57 6.86
C VAL A 167 -1.95 10.03 8.13
N THR A 168 -3.27 10.04 8.20
CA THR A 168 -4.02 9.26 9.18
C THR A 168 -5.16 8.53 8.49
N GLN A 169 -5.42 7.29 8.90
CA GLN A 169 -6.45 6.44 8.30
C GLN A 169 -7.00 5.41 9.29
N ASP A 170 -8.32 5.29 9.33
CA ASP A 170 -9.04 4.22 10.02
C ASP A 170 -8.88 2.89 9.26
N ILE A 171 -8.55 1.83 9.99
CA ILE A 171 -8.50 0.47 9.48
C ILE A 171 -9.27 -0.46 10.42
N ARG A 172 -10.27 -1.16 9.88
CA ARG A 172 -11.10 -2.13 10.59
C ARG A 172 -10.64 -3.56 10.28
N GLY A 173 -9.52 -3.99 10.86
CA GLY A 173 -8.94 -5.31 10.59
C GLY A 173 -9.93 -6.48 10.81
N ARG A 174 -10.88 -6.33 11.74
CA ARG A 174 -11.93 -7.34 11.99
C ARG A 174 -12.79 -7.66 10.78
N VAL A 175 -12.95 -6.72 9.85
CA VAL A 175 -13.72 -6.88 8.62
C VAL A 175 -13.14 -8.01 7.77
N ILE A 176 -11.83 -8.18 7.75
CA ILE A 176 -11.16 -9.26 7.01
C ILE A 176 -11.56 -10.62 7.58
N ALA A 177 -11.54 -10.76 8.92
CA ALA A 177 -11.96 -12.00 9.56
C ALA A 177 -13.44 -12.30 9.29
N GLN A 178 -14.29 -11.27 9.31
CA GLN A 178 -15.72 -11.40 8.97
C GLN A 178 -15.91 -11.89 7.53
N VAL A 179 -15.22 -11.28 6.56
CA VAL A 179 -15.26 -11.70 5.14
C VAL A 179 -14.81 -13.16 4.97
N VAL A 180 -13.79 -13.60 5.71
CA VAL A 180 -13.35 -15.01 5.69
C VAL A 180 -14.42 -15.93 6.28
N ARG A 181 -15.06 -15.56 7.39
CA ARG A 181 -16.13 -16.34 8.01
C ARG A 181 -17.35 -16.46 7.10
N ASP A 182 -17.80 -15.34 6.55
CA ASP A 182 -18.94 -15.30 5.62
C ASP A 182 -18.65 -16.08 4.34
N GLY A 183 -17.43 -15.93 3.80
CA GLY A 183 -16.94 -16.73 2.67
C GLY A 183 -16.97 -18.22 2.99
N ALA A 184 -16.42 -18.63 4.14
CA ALA A 184 -16.37 -20.03 4.52
C ALA A 184 -17.78 -20.67 4.65
N GLU A 185 -18.75 -19.95 5.20
CA GLU A 185 -20.15 -20.40 5.25
C GLU A 185 -20.79 -20.47 3.87
N ALA A 186 -20.49 -19.53 2.97
CA ALA A 186 -20.92 -19.58 1.58
C ALA A 186 -20.39 -20.82 0.84
N PHE A 187 -19.12 -21.18 1.06
CA PHE A 187 -18.49 -22.35 0.43
C PHE A 187 -18.93 -23.68 1.03
N MET A 188 -19.13 -23.73 2.35
CA MET A 188 -19.48 -24.94 3.09
C MET A 188 -20.65 -24.69 4.04
N PRO A 189 -21.90 -24.55 3.52
CA PRO A 189 -23.05 -24.26 4.36
C PRO A 189 -23.25 -25.29 5.48
N GLY A 190 -23.45 -24.82 6.70
CA GLY A 190 -23.58 -25.65 7.91
C GLY A 190 -22.25 -26.16 8.49
N ASN A 191 -21.14 -26.01 7.76
CA ASN A 191 -19.77 -26.31 8.21
C ASN A 191 -18.85 -25.08 8.11
N GLY A 192 -19.39 -23.87 7.86
CA GLY A 192 -18.60 -22.66 7.62
C GLY A 192 -17.72 -22.28 8.79
N ASP A 193 -18.18 -22.46 10.03
CA ASP A 193 -17.37 -22.23 11.23
C ASP A 193 -16.11 -23.10 11.25
N GLN A 194 -16.25 -24.39 10.90
CA GLN A 194 -15.10 -25.30 10.83
C GLN A 194 -14.16 -24.93 9.68
N ALA A 195 -14.73 -24.55 8.54
CA ALA A 195 -13.98 -24.10 7.37
C ALA A 195 -13.20 -22.81 7.65
N ALA A 196 -13.84 -21.81 8.27
CA ALA A 196 -13.22 -20.57 8.69
C ALA A 196 -12.13 -20.84 9.74
N ALA A 197 -12.41 -21.70 10.73
CA ALA A 197 -11.44 -22.08 11.75
C ALA A 197 -10.20 -22.78 11.17
N SER A 198 -10.32 -23.45 10.02
CA SER A 198 -9.15 -24.04 9.34
C SER A 198 -8.15 -22.99 8.83
N ILE A 199 -8.59 -21.75 8.63
CA ILE A 199 -7.75 -20.61 8.22
C ILE A 199 -7.48 -19.73 9.44
N LEU A 200 -8.55 -19.19 10.04
CA LEU A 200 -8.49 -18.22 11.13
C LEU A 200 -7.97 -18.82 12.42
N GLY A 201 -8.15 -20.13 12.67
CA GLY A 201 -7.68 -20.80 13.88
C GLY A 201 -6.19 -21.17 13.84
N LYS A 202 -5.49 -20.93 12.73
CA LYS A 202 -4.04 -21.14 12.66
C LYS A 202 -3.32 -20.08 13.51
N PRO A 203 -2.19 -20.41 14.14
CA PRO A 203 -1.39 -19.43 14.86
C PRO A 203 -0.90 -18.34 13.90
N VAL A 204 -0.90 -17.08 14.33
CA VAL A 204 -0.47 -15.93 13.51
C VAL A 204 1.04 -15.91 13.29
N SER A 205 1.80 -16.44 14.25
CA SER A 205 3.24 -16.71 14.13
C SER A 205 3.60 -17.93 14.97
N PRO A 206 4.72 -18.63 14.69
CA PRO A 206 5.17 -19.76 15.51
C PRO A 206 5.42 -19.41 16.98
N ALA A 207 5.72 -18.13 17.27
CA ALA A 207 6.00 -17.63 18.61
C ALA A 207 4.75 -17.11 19.35
N SER A 208 3.63 -16.93 18.65
CA SER A 208 2.42 -16.33 19.21
C SER A 208 1.40 -17.38 19.67
N THR A 209 0.70 -17.08 20.77
CA THR A 209 -0.45 -17.87 21.21
C THR A 209 -1.75 -17.47 20.51
N LEU A 210 -1.74 -16.34 19.78
CA LEU A 210 -2.91 -15.84 19.06
C LEU A 210 -3.10 -16.55 17.73
N THR A 211 -4.36 -16.77 17.38
CA THR A 211 -4.73 -17.23 16.04
C THR A 211 -4.80 -16.05 15.06
N ILE A 212 -4.81 -16.34 13.75
CA ILE A 212 -5.03 -15.32 12.69
C ILE A 212 -6.36 -14.58 12.93
N GLY A 213 -7.41 -15.30 13.33
CA GLY A 213 -8.70 -14.73 13.68
C GLY A 213 -8.61 -13.77 14.85
N ASP A 214 -7.97 -14.19 15.95
CA ASP A 214 -7.78 -13.32 17.12
C ASP A 214 -6.97 -12.07 16.78
N ALA A 215 -5.93 -12.23 15.95
CA ALA A 215 -5.10 -11.13 15.48
C ALA A 215 -5.93 -10.12 14.67
N LEU A 216 -6.71 -10.58 13.69
CA LEU A 216 -7.55 -9.72 12.85
C LEU A 216 -8.66 -9.03 13.66
N ASP A 217 -9.31 -9.75 14.58
CA ASP A 217 -10.35 -9.18 15.45
C ASP A 217 -9.79 -8.07 16.37
N LYS A 218 -8.51 -8.17 16.74
CA LYS A 218 -7.76 -7.14 17.49
C LYS A 218 -7.11 -6.08 16.60
N SER A 219 -7.16 -6.18 15.26
CA SER A 219 -6.43 -5.31 14.32
C SER A 219 -7.20 -4.05 13.90
N ASP A 220 -8.17 -3.65 14.69
CA ASP A 220 -8.85 -2.38 14.56
C ASP A 220 -7.96 -1.23 15.04
N THR A 221 -7.59 -0.33 14.13
CA THR A 221 -6.58 0.67 14.44
C THR A 221 -6.79 1.97 13.67
N VAL A 222 -6.11 3.01 14.13
CA VAL A 222 -5.87 4.24 13.37
C VAL A 222 -4.38 4.25 13.07
N VAL A 223 -4.04 4.21 11.78
CA VAL A 223 -2.66 4.34 11.33
C VAL A 223 -2.35 5.83 11.23
N THR A 224 -1.24 6.26 11.81
CA THR A 224 -0.75 7.64 11.68
C THR A 224 0.70 7.63 11.22
N THR A 225 0.98 8.35 10.14
CA THR A 225 2.31 8.48 9.57
C THR A 225 2.69 9.96 9.51
N VAL A 226 3.88 10.28 10.00
CA VAL A 226 4.53 11.59 9.86
C VAL A 226 5.87 11.37 9.19
N VAL A 227 6.18 12.13 8.15
CA VAL A 227 7.50 12.13 7.50
C VAL A 227 8.02 13.56 7.42
N ARG A 228 9.32 13.71 7.66
CA ARG A 228 10.08 14.94 7.44
C ARG A 228 11.30 14.61 6.58
N PHE A 229 11.51 15.39 5.53
CA PHE A 229 12.68 15.29 4.68
C PHE A 229 13.72 16.34 5.09
N GLY A 230 14.97 15.90 5.14
CA GLY A 230 16.14 16.75 5.33
C GLY A 230 16.91 16.93 4.03
N GLU A 231 18.20 17.21 4.16
CA GLU A 231 19.08 17.42 3.02
C GLU A 231 19.30 16.11 2.22
N MET A 232 19.51 16.25 0.91
CA MET A 232 19.94 15.13 0.06
C MET A 232 21.34 14.68 0.49
N SER A 233 21.51 13.38 0.70
CA SER A 233 22.77 12.75 1.06
C SER A 233 23.01 11.56 0.15
N GLU A 234 24.29 11.34 -0.15
CA GLU A 234 24.70 10.12 -0.86
C GLU A 234 24.47 8.90 0.04
N MET A 235 23.72 7.95 -0.50
CA MET A 235 23.48 6.64 0.08
C MET A 235 24.19 5.62 -0.81
N ALA A 236 25.16 4.91 -0.22
CA ALA A 236 25.82 3.80 -0.90
C ALA A 236 24.81 2.65 -1.07
N LEU A 237 24.66 2.17 -2.31
CA LEU A 237 23.89 0.96 -2.56
C LEU A 237 24.79 -0.26 -2.33
N PRO A 238 24.43 -1.17 -1.42
CA PRO A 238 25.12 -2.44 -1.31
C PRO A 238 24.77 -3.20 -2.58
N MET A 239 25.80 -3.54 -3.35
CA MET A 239 25.74 -4.17 -4.69
C MET A 239 25.87 -3.22 -5.89
N ALA A 240 26.03 -1.91 -5.71
CA ALA A 240 26.44 -1.01 -6.80
C ALA A 240 27.67 -0.18 -6.40
N GLU A 241 28.59 0.06 -7.35
CA GLU A 241 29.65 1.07 -7.16
C GLU A 241 29.09 2.49 -7.13
N GLU A 242 27.84 2.65 -7.58
CA GLU A 242 27.12 3.91 -7.65
C GLU A 242 26.38 4.19 -6.34
N SER A 243 26.50 5.43 -5.88
CA SER A 243 25.70 5.97 -4.78
C SER A 243 24.49 6.72 -5.35
N ILE A 244 23.37 6.61 -4.64
CA ILE A 244 22.16 7.36 -4.97
C ILE A 244 22.00 8.53 -4.02
N SER A 245 21.64 9.69 -4.55
CA SER A 245 21.35 10.84 -3.70
C SER A 245 19.91 10.74 -3.22
N VAL A 246 19.71 10.62 -1.90
CA VAL A 246 18.39 10.48 -1.29
C VAL A 246 18.22 11.45 -0.13
N PRO A 247 16.99 11.95 0.12
CA PRO A 247 16.77 12.84 1.24
C PRO A 247 16.97 12.09 2.56
N GLN A 248 17.66 12.72 3.50
CA GLN A 248 17.56 12.31 4.89
C GLN A 248 16.09 12.27 5.28
N THR A 249 15.64 11.19 5.92
CA THR A 249 14.22 10.97 6.17
C THR A 249 14.03 10.64 7.63
N GLU A 250 13.31 11.52 8.33
CA GLU A 250 12.73 11.20 9.63
C GLU A 250 11.30 10.71 9.44
N PHE A 251 10.92 9.66 10.15
CA PHE A 251 9.59 9.11 10.07
C PHE A 251 9.08 8.66 11.43
N PHE A 252 7.76 8.72 11.58
CA PHE A 252 7.01 8.24 12.72
C PHE A 252 5.78 7.53 12.18
N VAL A 253 5.60 6.27 12.55
CA VAL A 253 4.43 5.46 12.20
C VAL A 253 3.84 4.91 13.48
N GLN A 254 2.62 5.33 13.81
CA GLN A 254 1.87 4.82 14.96
C GLN A 254 0.71 3.95 14.48
N LEU A 255 0.59 2.79 15.13
CA LEU A 255 -0.55 1.90 15.07
C LEU A 255 -1.25 1.92 16.43
N LYS A 256 -2.38 2.62 16.50
CA LYS A 256 -3.12 2.79 17.76
C LYS A 256 -3.61 1.46 18.31
N GLY A 257 -3.37 1.18 19.59
CA GLY A 257 -3.80 -0.05 20.26
C GLY A 257 -3.13 -1.35 19.78
N MET A 258 -2.03 -1.27 19.01
CA MET A 258 -1.37 -2.43 18.38
C MET A 258 -0.07 -2.89 19.08
N SER A 259 0.21 -2.47 20.31
CA SER A 259 1.40 -2.92 21.06
C SER A 259 1.44 -4.44 21.26
N TRP A 260 0.27 -5.08 21.27
CA TRP A 260 0.12 -6.53 21.35
C TRP A 260 0.83 -7.27 20.21
N LEU A 261 1.04 -6.64 19.04
CA LEU A 261 1.79 -7.25 17.95
C LEU A 261 3.21 -7.65 18.39
N VAL A 262 3.84 -6.84 19.25
CA VAL A 262 5.17 -7.15 19.77
C VAL A 262 5.07 -8.05 21.01
N SER A 263 4.19 -7.71 21.97
CA SER A 263 4.11 -8.46 23.23
C SER A 263 3.60 -9.89 23.07
N GLU A 264 2.84 -10.19 22.02
CA GLU A 264 2.34 -11.52 21.68
C GLU A 264 3.23 -12.24 20.65
N GLY A 265 4.41 -11.69 20.33
CA GLY A 265 5.38 -12.32 19.42
C GLY A 265 4.94 -12.40 17.96
N VAL A 266 3.99 -11.57 17.53
CA VAL A 266 3.61 -11.46 16.10
C VAL A 266 4.72 -10.78 15.31
N ILE A 267 5.27 -9.69 15.87
CA ILE A 267 6.49 -9.05 15.41
C ILE A 267 7.60 -9.47 16.39
N PRO A 268 8.54 -10.34 15.97
CA PRO A 268 9.49 -11.00 16.88
C PRO A 268 10.68 -10.11 17.23
N ILE A 269 10.43 -8.88 17.72
CA ILE A 269 11.50 -7.93 18.08
C ILE A 269 12.35 -8.45 19.24
N GLU A 270 11.74 -9.19 20.18
CA GLU A 270 12.47 -9.75 21.32
C GLU A 270 13.55 -10.77 20.90
N MET A 271 13.39 -11.41 19.74
CA MET A 271 14.46 -12.25 19.18
C MET A 271 15.69 -11.41 18.85
N ASN A 272 15.51 -10.24 18.21
CA ASN A 272 16.60 -9.33 17.89
C ASN A 272 17.32 -8.84 19.17
N VAL A 273 16.59 -8.69 20.28
CA VAL A 273 17.20 -8.37 21.59
C VAL A 273 18.03 -9.55 22.11
N SER A 274 17.49 -10.76 22.05
CA SER A 274 18.22 -11.96 22.48
C SER A 274 19.46 -12.25 21.63
N GLU A 275 19.42 -11.92 20.34
CA GLU A 275 20.53 -12.01 19.39
C GLU A 275 21.54 -10.84 19.53
N GLY A 276 21.27 -9.86 20.40
CA GLY A 276 22.14 -8.71 20.64
C GLY A 276 22.16 -7.67 19.53
N THR A 277 21.20 -7.69 18.60
CA THR A 277 21.08 -6.69 17.52
C THR A 277 20.23 -5.48 17.94
N MET A 278 19.45 -5.61 19.01
CA MET A 278 18.63 -4.53 19.57
C MET A 278 18.81 -4.46 21.09
N THR A 279 18.74 -3.26 21.65
CA THR A 279 18.61 -3.04 23.10
C THR A 279 17.16 -2.82 23.47
N ARG A 280 16.78 -3.33 24.64
CA ARG A 280 15.48 -3.07 25.25
C ARG A 280 15.66 -2.16 26.47
N THR A 281 14.93 -1.07 26.49
CA THR A 281 14.88 -0.13 27.62
C THR A 281 13.44 0.12 28.06
N GLU A 282 13.25 0.39 29.35
CA GLU A 282 11.94 0.73 29.92
C GLU A 282 12.02 2.13 30.53
N GLU A 283 11.10 3.00 30.14
CA GLU A 283 11.02 4.39 30.61
C GLU A 283 9.57 4.76 30.92
N GLY A 284 9.19 4.67 32.20
CA GLY A 284 7.81 4.91 32.61
C GLY A 284 6.87 3.89 31.95
N ASP A 285 5.88 4.38 31.20
CA ASP A 285 4.92 3.54 30.49
C ASP A 285 5.43 3.09 29.10
N LEU A 286 6.68 3.42 28.73
CA LEU A 286 7.26 3.10 27.43
C LEU A 286 8.22 1.91 27.52
N VAL A 287 8.05 0.93 26.63
CA VAL A 287 9.05 -0.10 26.33
C VAL A 287 9.65 0.21 24.98
N ILE A 288 10.97 0.35 24.92
CA ILE A 288 11.69 0.89 23.76
C ILE A 288 12.71 -0.14 23.30
N TYR A 289 12.65 -0.46 22.02
CA TYR A 289 13.60 -1.31 21.32
C TYR A 289 14.40 -0.44 20.35
N GLN A 290 15.72 -0.46 20.47
CA GLN A 290 16.61 0.38 19.67
C GLN A 290 17.79 -0.43 19.15
N ASP A 291 18.12 -0.23 17.88
CA ASP A 291 19.27 -0.87 17.23
C ASP A 291 20.59 -0.43 17.88
N GLU A 292 21.46 -1.38 18.24
CA GLU A 292 22.83 -1.04 18.64
C GLU A 292 23.66 -0.78 17.39
N ALA A 293 23.74 0.49 16.99
CA ALA A 293 24.69 1.04 16.01
C ALA A 293 25.21 0.01 14.97
N SER A 294 24.30 -0.45 14.09
CA SER A 294 24.58 -1.00 12.77
C SER A 294 25.78 -1.97 12.70
N ALA A 295 25.49 -3.28 12.70
CA ALA A 295 26.33 -4.19 11.94
C ALA A 295 26.54 -3.60 10.53
N PRO A 296 27.74 -3.72 9.92
CA PRO A 296 27.99 -3.20 8.58
C PRO A 296 27.24 -4.07 7.56
N THR A 297 25.92 -3.91 7.48
CA THR A 297 25.04 -4.59 6.51
C THR A 297 25.21 -4.00 5.10
N GLY A 298 26.11 -3.03 4.93
CA GLY A 298 26.36 -2.34 3.66
C GLY A 298 25.22 -1.44 3.22
N LEU A 299 24.09 -1.42 3.94
CA LEU A 299 22.93 -0.57 3.71
C LEU A 299 22.93 0.59 4.73
N PRO A 300 22.90 1.87 4.30
CA PRO A 300 22.66 3.01 5.18
C PRO A 300 21.16 3.11 5.53
N LEU A 301 20.58 2.07 6.14
CA LEU A 301 19.20 2.19 6.63
C LEU A 301 19.19 3.11 7.86
N PRO A 302 18.19 4.01 7.99
CA PRO A 302 18.04 4.81 9.20
C PRO A 302 17.87 3.88 10.40
N THR A 303 18.54 4.20 11.52
CA THR A 303 18.30 3.49 12.79
C THR A 303 16.81 3.51 13.09
N VAL A 304 16.24 2.37 13.46
CA VAL A 304 14.81 2.29 13.80
C VAL A 304 14.67 2.13 15.29
N VAL A 305 13.72 2.87 15.87
CA VAL A 305 13.28 2.71 17.24
C VAL A 305 11.85 2.21 17.22
N VAL A 306 11.58 1.11 17.92
CA VAL A 306 10.22 0.60 18.13
C VAL A 306 9.83 0.87 19.57
N ILE A 307 8.69 1.55 19.75
CA ILE A 307 8.18 1.97 21.06
C ILE A 307 6.81 1.35 21.28
N LEU A 308 6.64 0.67 22.41
CA LEU A 308 5.36 0.23 22.94
C LEU A 308 4.95 1.18 24.06
N ASP A 309 3.79 1.82 23.92
CA ASP A 309 3.17 2.59 25.00
C ASP A 309 2.19 1.68 25.75
N THR A 310 2.54 1.31 26.98
CA THR A 310 1.77 0.36 27.79
C THR A 310 0.51 0.98 28.41
N ALA A 311 0.42 2.31 28.49
CA ALA A 311 -0.74 3.02 29.00
C ALA A 311 -1.88 3.10 27.98
N THR A 312 -1.52 3.33 26.71
CA THR A 312 -2.47 3.46 25.58
C THR A 312 -2.63 2.17 24.79
N GLY A 313 -1.64 1.28 24.83
CA GLY A 313 -1.55 0.12 23.96
C GLY A 313 -0.99 0.43 22.57
N ASP A 314 -0.43 1.63 22.34
CA ASP A 314 0.03 2.03 21.02
C ASP A 314 1.38 1.40 20.66
N LEU A 315 1.52 1.00 19.40
CA LEU A 315 2.79 0.61 18.79
C LEU A 315 3.28 1.75 17.91
N THR A 316 4.52 2.18 18.09
CA THR A 316 5.14 3.23 17.28
C THR A 316 6.47 2.76 16.72
N ILE A 317 6.73 3.05 15.45
CA ILE A 317 8.01 2.84 14.77
C ILE A 317 8.50 4.22 14.32
N ALA A 318 9.69 4.61 14.75
CA ALA A 318 10.27 5.91 14.41
C ALA A 318 11.73 5.78 13.94
N SER A 319 12.18 6.76 13.15
CA SER A 319 13.59 6.89 12.72
C SER A 319 14.55 7.27 13.85
N SER A 320 14.04 7.83 14.94
CA SER A 320 14.84 8.15 16.12
C SER A 320 13.96 8.35 17.35
N ARG A 321 14.58 8.22 18.53
CA ARG A 321 13.92 8.58 19.79
C ARG A 321 13.57 10.07 19.85
N ALA A 322 14.46 10.92 19.34
CA ALA A 322 14.25 12.36 19.34
C ALA A 322 13.01 12.76 18.52
N PHE A 323 12.83 12.18 17.33
CA PHE A 323 11.68 12.46 16.48
C PHE A 323 10.37 11.90 17.06
N PHE A 324 10.42 10.74 17.72
CA PHE A 324 9.30 10.23 18.51
C PHE A 324 8.86 11.20 19.61
N ASP A 325 9.81 11.67 20.42
CA ASP A 325 9.52 12.61 21.52
C ASP A 325 9.00 13.95 20.98
N GLU A 326 9.52 14.41 19.83
CA GLU A 326 9.06 15.62 19.15
C GLU A 326 7.60 15.49 18.70
N CYS A 327 7.25 14.42 17.99
CA CYS A 327 5.88 14.15 17.54
C CYS A 327 4.91 14.11 18.72
N ARG A 328 5.30 13.51 19.86
CA ARG A 328 4.45 13.46 21.07
C ARG A 328 4.43 14.75 21.88
N SER A 329 5.35 15.68 21.65
CA SER A 329 5.48 16.88 22.48
C SER A 329 4.26 17.81 22.39
N GLY A 330 3.51 17.74 21.29
CA GLY A 330 2.39 18.63 20.99
C GLY A 330 2.80 20.10 20.80
N LYS A 331 4.12 20.39 20.69
CA LYS A 331 4.66 21.73 20.47
C LYS A 331 4.82 21.97 18.99
N ALA A 332 4.55 23.21 18.54
CA ALA A 332 4.65 23.63 17.13
C ALA A 332 4.02 22.63 16.16
N ARG A 333 2.70 22.72 15.97
CA ARG A 333 1.93 21.68 15.27
C ARG A 333 1.71 22.03 13.81
N LEU A 334 1.67 21.00 12.95
CA LEU A 334 1.31 21.14 11.53
C LEU A 334 0.00 21.91 11.34
N ALA A 335 -1.00 21.60 12.17
CA ALA A 335 -2.33 22.23 12.15
C ALA A 335 -2.30 23.76 12.27
N ASP A 336 -1.29 24.30 12.95
CA ASP A 336 -1.17 25.74 13.21
C ASP A 336 -0.42 26.47 12.07
N THR A 337 0.08 25.75 11.07
CA THR A 337 0.86 26.34 9.97
C THR A 337 -0.01 26.94 8.87
N PRO A 338 0.42 28.06 8.25
CA PRO A 338 -0.29 28.62 7.10
C PRO A 338 -0.35 27.67 5.91
N ALA A 339 0.71 26.87 5.69
CA ALA A 339 0.78 25.91 4.59
C ALA A 339 -0.30 24.82 4.72
N TYR A 340 -0.42 24.21 5.91
CA TYR A 340 -1.47 23.25 6.18
C TYR A 340 -2.86 23.88 6.05
N GLN A 341 -3.10 25.03 6.71
CA GLN A 341 -4.40 25.71 6.67
C GLN A 341 -4.82 26.10 5.25
N ALA A 342 -3.87 26.49 4.40
CA ALA A 342 -4.11 26.73 3.00
C ALA A 342 -4.46 25.44 2.25
N ALA A 343 -3.72 24.35 2.47
CA ALA A 343 -3.97 23.06 1.83
C ALA A 343 -5.36 22.49 2.18
N VAL A 344 -5.76 22.55 3.45
CA VAL A 344 -7.05 21.97 3.91
C VAL A 344 -8.25 22.90 3.78
N LYS A 345 -8.06 24.16 3.36
CA LYS A 345 -9.15 25.14 3.28
C LYS A 345 -10.33 24.61 2.47
N GLY A 346 -11.49 24.53 3.10
CA GLY A 346 -12.74 24.06 2.49
C GLY A 346 -12.87 22.54 2.39
N LEU A 347 -11.88 21.74 2.79
CA LEU A 347 -12.03 20.29 2.97
C LEU A 347 -12.87 19.99 4.24
N PRO A 348 -13.47 18.79 4.34
CA PRO A 348 -14.12 18.35 5.57
C PRO A 348 -13.14 18.39 6.76
N THR A 349 -13.64 18.78 7.93
CA THR A 349 -12.86 18.85 9.19
C THR A 349 -12.89 17.55 9.99
N GLU A 350 -13.74 16.62 9.57
CA GLU A 350 -13.89 15.27 10.13
C GLU A 350 -13.90 14.28 8.96
N GLY A 351 -13.42 13.06 9.22
CA GLY A 351 -13.34 12.00 8.23
C GLY A 351 -12.80 10.71 8.83
N ASN A 352 -12.49 9.76 7.95
CA ASN A 352 -11.86 8.48 8.29
C ASN A 352 -10.44 8.39 7.75
N GLY A 353 -10.02 9.36 6.93
CA GLY A 353 -8.62 9.54 6.61
C GLY A 353 -8.31 10.96 6.16
N LEU A 354 -7.10 11.41 6.45
CA LEU A 354 -6.54 12.70 6.06
C LEU A 354 -5.11 12.48 5.57
N THR A 355 -4.81 13.03 4.41
CA THR A 355 -3.47 13.12 3.86
C THR A 355 -3.12 14.58 3.68
N PHE A 356 -1.89 14.95 4.05
CA PHE A 356 -1.26 16.22 3.73
C PHE A 356 0.14 15.94 3.16
N VAL A 357 0.50 16.70 2.12
CA VAL A 357 1.83 16.69 1.52
C VAL A 357 2.25 18.15 1.35
N SER A 358 3.40 18.53 1.90
CA SER A 358 3.96 19.88 1.80
C SER A 358 4.41 20.19 0.38
N GLN A 359 4.64 21.47 0.09
CA GLN A 359 5.24 21.87 -1.18
C GLN A 359 6.68 21.33 -1.27
N GLU A 360 7.39 21.39 -0.16
CA GLU A 360 8.76 20.94 0.01
C GLU A 360 8.89 19.44 -0.27
N ALA A 361 7.95 18.62 0.22
CA ALA A 361 7.88 17.19 -0.08
C ALA A 361 7.78 16.92 -1.58
N PHE A 362 6.94 17.68 -2.30
CA PHE A 362 6.83 17.55 -3.74
C PHE A 362 8.15 17.92 -4.45
N GLN A 363 8.82 18.98 -4.01
CA GLN A 363 10.13 19.35 -4.56
C GLN A 363 11.20 18.28 -4.29
N THR A 364 11.17 17.67 -3.10
CA THR A 364 12.05 16.54 -2.76
C THR A 364 11.81 15.34 -3.67
N PHE A 365 10.55 15.00 -3.97
CA PHE A 365 10.25 13.90 -4.90
C PHE A 365 10.71 14.19 -6.34
N ILE A 366 10.54 15.43 -6.81
CA ILE A 366 11.04 15.87 -8.12
C ILE A 366 12.56 15.75 -8.17
N ALA A 367 13.26 16.27 -7.15
CA ALA A 367 14.72 16.21 -7.07
C ALA A 367 15.23 14.76 -7.04
N LEU A 368 14.56 13.89 -6.29
CA LEU A 368 14.89 12.46 -6.22
C LEU A 368 14.69 11.78 -7.58
N ARG A 369 13.56 12.01 -8.25
CA ARG A 369 13.30 11.45 -9.59
C ARG A 369 14.36 11.92 -10.57
N ASP A 370 14.64 13.21 -10.61
CA ASP A 370 15.58 13.81 -11.55
C ASP A 370 17.00 13.26 -11.31
N ASN A 371 17.40 13.08 -10.04
CA ASN A 371 18.66 12.43 -9.67
C ASN A 371 18.73 10.97 -10.14
N ILE A 372 17.66 10.18 -9.93
CA ILE A 372 17.61 8.78 -10.38
C ILE A 372 17.67 8.69 -11.90
N VAL A 373 16.97 9.56 -12.62
CA VAL A 373 16.98 9.56 -14.10
C VAL A 373 18.35 9.99 -14.64
N GLU A 374 19.01 10.96 -13.99
CA GLU A 374 20.35 11.42 -14.36
C GLU A 374 21.39 10.31 -14.16
N GLN A 375 21.35 9.61 -13.02
CA GLN A 375 22.27 8.51 -12.70
C GLN A 375 21.96 7.24 -13.50
N PHE A 376 20.68 6.92 -13.69
CA PHE A 376 20.20 5.72 -14.39
C PHE A 376 19.24 6.10 -15.53
N PRO A 377 19.75 6.51 -16.70
CA PRO A 377 18.89 6.89 -17.83
C PRO A 377 17.89 5.80 -18.26
N GLN A 378 18.24 4.53 -18.06
CA GLN A 378 17.38 3.37 -18.29
C GLN A 378 16.15 3.32 -17.36
N ALA A 379 16.23 3.92 -16.17
CA ALA A 379 15.14 4.00 -15.21
C ALA A 379 14.03 4.96 -15.68
N ALA A 380 14.32 5.89 -16.60
CA ALA A 380 13.34 6.87 -17.10
C ALA A 380 12.07 6.21 -17.66
N GLY A 381 12.21 5.08 -18.37
CA GLY A 381 11.05 4.35 -18.91
C GLY A 381 10.20 3.69 -17.82
N VAL A 382 10.83 3.15 -16.78
CA VAL A 382 10.15 2.49 -15.65
C VAL A 382 9.49 3.53 -14.76
N LEU A 383 10.18 4.64 -14.48
CA LEU A 383 9.64 5.78 -13.73
C LEU A 383 8.50 6.44 -14.49
N GLY A 384 8.60 6.61 -15.81
CA GLY A 384 7.51 7.13 -16.63
C GLY A 384 6.27 6.22 -16.65
N LEU A 385 6.46 4.89 -16.65
CA LEU A 385 5.34 3.94 -16.47
C LEU A 385 4.74 4.05 -15.07
N TYR A 386 5.58 4.20 -14.04
CA TYR A 386 5.12 4.38 -12.67
C TYR A 386 4.36 5.71 -12.50
N GLU A 387 4.84 6.82 -13.08
CA GLU A 387 4.14 8.11 -13.13
C GLU A 387 2.81 8.02 -13.87
N PHE A 388 2.74 7.23 -14.95
CA PHE A 388 1.48 7.01 -15.67
C PHE A 388 0.45 6.24 -14.82
N VAL A 389 0.89 5.24 -14.05
CA VAL A 389 0.02 4.43 -13.18
C VAL A 389 -0.31 5.16 -11.86
N PHE A 390 0.65 5.92 -11.34
CA PHE A 390 0.58 6.69 -10.11
C PHE A 390 0.91 8.17 -10.39
N PRO A 391 -0.05 8.92 -10.95
CA PRO A 391 0.13 10.34 -11.31
C PRO A 391 0.38 11.26 -10.10
N VAL A 392 0.41 10.71 -8.88
CA VAL A 392 1.00 11.31 -7.67
C VAL A 392 2.40 11.87 -7.90
N LEU A 393 3.17 11.33 -8.85
CA LEU A 393 4.53 11.78 -9.17
C LEU A 393 4.63 12.78 -10.35
N SER A 394 3.52 13.12 -11.02
CA SER A 394 3.49 14.17 -12.05
C SER A 394 3.52 15.59 -11.43
N LEU A 395 4.52 15.83 -10.59
CA LEU A 395 4.62 16.91 -9.59
C LEU A 395 5.29 18.18 -10.09
N ASP A 396 5.72 18.23 -11.35
CA ASP A 396 6.47 19.35 -11.96
C ASP A 396 5.76 20.73 -11.83
N LYS A 397 4.52 20.75 -11.31
CA LYS A 397 3.65 21.91 -11.15
C LYS A 397 3.15 22.12 -9.70
N ALA A 398 3.67 21.38 -8.72
CA ALA A 398 3.26 21.51 -7.32
C ALA A 398 3.83 22.79 -6.69
N GLU A 399 3.15 23.92 -6.93
CA GLU A 399 3.50 25.24 -6.39
C GLU A 399 2.95 25.48 -4.97
N ALA A 400 2.20 24.53 -4.42
CA ALA A 400 1.61 24.60 -3.08
C ALA A 400 1.46 23.20 -2.46
N GLY A 401 1.33 23.15 -1.14
CA GLY A 401 0.98 21.93 -0.42
C GLY A 401 -0.42 21.42 -0.79
N ALA A 402 -0.61 20.12 -0.66
CA ALA A 402 -1.82 19.40 -1.04
C ALA A 402 -2.41 18.66 0.16
N ALA A 403 -3.72 18.43 0.10
CA ALA A 403 -4.41 17.65 1.12
C ALA A 403 -5.61 16.91 0.55
N ALA A 404 -5.92 15.75 1.13
CA ALA A 404 -7.08 14.93 0.78
C ALA A 404 -7.76 14.43 2.05
N VAL A 405 -9.10 14.42 2.06
CA VAL A 405 -9.91 13.90 3.15
C VAL A 405 -10.89 12.88 2.61
N THR A 406 -10.91 11.69 3.22
CA THR A 406 -11.90 10.65 2.95
C THR A 406 -12.92 10.59 4.08
N VAL A 407 -14.19 10.54 3.72
CA VAL A 407 -15.34 10.50 4.61
C VAL A 407 -16.20 9.29 4.24
N ILE A 408 -16.33 8.34 5.16
CA ILE A 408 -17.30 7.26 5.03
C ILE A 408 -18.67 7.79 5.46
N ARG A 409 -19.64 7.77 4.55
CA ARG A 409 -21.02 8.21 4.77
C ARG A 409 -21.95 7.00 4.75
N PRO A 410 -23.18 7.11 5.28
CA PRO A 410 -24.12 5.99 5.30
C PRO A 410 -24.45 5.39 3.92
N ASP A 411 -24.34 6.18 2.85
CA ASP A 411 -24.69 5.80 1.48
C ASP A 411 -23.51 5.89 0.49
N SER A 412 -22.31 6.26 0.95
CA SER A 412 -21.20 6.55 0.05
C SER A 412 -19.83 6.60 0.73
N ILE A 413 -18.78 6.37 -0.05
CA ILE A 413 -17.42 6.78 0.30
C ILE A 413 -17.13 8.05 -0.48
N PHE A 414 -16.92 9.15 0.22
CA PHE A 414 -16.65 10.45 -0.37
C PHE A 414 -15.20 10.84 -0.12
N SER A 415 -14.53 11.36 -1.14
CA SER A 415 -13.20 11.94 -1.00
C SER A 415 -13.17 13.33 -1.62
N ASP A 416 -12.56 14.26 -0.91
CA ASP A 416 -12.37 15.65 -1.32
C ASP A 416 -10.91 16.01 -1.15
N ALA A 417 -10.29 16.58 -2.17
CA ALA A 417 -8.87 16.85 -2.20
C ALA A 417 -8.55 18.18 -2.89
N ARG A 418 -7.55 18.89 -2.36
CA ARG A 418 -6.83 19.93 -3.08
C ARG A 418 -5.50 19.33 -3.51
N TRP A 419 -5.28 19.21 -4.82
CA TRP A 419 -4.15 18.47 -5.39
C TRP A 419 -3.49 19.25 -6.55
N PRO A 420 -2.18 19.07 -6.84
CA PRO A 420 -1.52 19.77 -7.94
C PRO A 420 -1.99 19.37 -9.34
N THR A 421 -2.67 18.24 -9.49
CA THR A 421 -3.10 17.69 -10.78
C THR A 421 -4.61 17.47 -10.84
N VAL A 422 -5.15 17.54 -12.07
CA VAL A 422 -6.54 17.19 -12.38
C VAL A 422 -6.77 15.71 -12.05
N SER A 423 -7.93 15.38 -11.48
CA SER A 423 -8.33 13.98 -11.28
C SER A 423 -8.30 13.20 -12.58
N ALA A 424 -7.60 12.06 -12.59
CA ALA A 424 -7.61 11.11 -13.71
C ALA A 424 -8.82 10.15 -13.71
N GLY A 425 -9.73 10.28 -12.73
CA GLY A 425 -10.93 9.47 -12.58
C GLY A 425 -10.98 8.64 -11.30
N PHE A 426 -11.88 7.64 -11.30
CA PHE A 426 -12.02 6.71 -10.18
C PHE A 426 -10.76 5.85 -10.03
N GLY A 427 -10.13 5.91 -8.86
CA GLY A 427 -8.87 5.23 -8.58
C GLY A 427 -7.62 6.10 -8.74
N ASP A 428 -7.78 7.39 -9.03
CA ASP A 428 -6.65 8.32 -8.99
C ASP A 428 -6.13 8.45 -7.54
N SER A 429 -4.82 8.25 -7.42
CA SER A 429 -3.99 8.45 -6.24
C SER A 429 -4.37 9.68 -5.41
N SER A 430 -4.74 10.81 -6.01
CA SER A 430 -5.14 12.03 -5.27
C SER A 430 -6.39 11.87 -4.39
N THR A 431 -7.27 10.91 -4.70
CA THR A 431 -8.50 10.60 -3.95
C THR A 431 -8.40 9.30 -3.13
N LEU A 432 -7.47 8.40 -3.49
CA LEU A 432 -7.17 7.18 -2.74
C LEU A 432 -6.10 7.35 -1.66
N MET A 433 -5.38 8.47 -1.63
CA MET A 433 -4.24 8.69 -0.72
C MET A 433 -4.59 8.68 0.77
N ALA A 434 -5.84 8.90 1.16
CA ALA A 434 -6.25 8.65 2.54
C ALA A 434 -6.01 7.17 2.93
N SER A 435 -6.18 6.23 2.00
CA SER A 435 -6.10 4.78 2.25
C SER A 435 -4.70 4.17 2.13
N THR A 436 -3.64 4.94 1.82
CA THR A 436 -2.31 4.38 1.59
C THR A 436 -1.55 4.06 2.88
N GLY A 437 -1.97 2.99 3.55
CA GLY A 437 -1.06 2.12 4.34
C GLY A 437 0.00 1.40 3.47
N VAL A 438 0.11 1.74 2.18
CA VAL A 438 0.95 1.08 1.18
C VAL A 438 2.44 1.34 1.39
N PHE A 439 2.85 2.46 2.00
CA PHE A 439 4.28 2.68 2.26
C PHE A 439 4.84 1.74 3.33
N ALA A 440 4.05 1.37 4.35
CA ALA A 440 4.46 0.35 5.33
C ALA A 440 4.55 -1.05 4.70
N ALA A 441 3.70 -1.35 3.71
CA ALA A 441 3.72 -2.62 2.99
C ALA A 441 4.87 -2.76 1.98
N MET A 442 5.54 -1.67 1.56
CA MET A 442 6.74 -1.74 0.72
C MET A 442 8.04 -1.92 1.53
N ALA A 443 8.03 -1.52 2.81
CA ALA A 443 9.13 -1.79 3.72
C ALA A 443 9.23 -3.29 4.08
N ILE A 444 8.11 -4.01 4.18
CA ILE A 444 8.11 -5.44 4.57
C ILE A 444 8.80 -6.36 3.52
N PRO A 445 8.55 -6.25 2.20
CA PRO A 445 9.30 -6.98 1.18
C PRO A 445 10.78 -6.60 1.18
N ALA A 446 11.13 -5.33 1.40
CA ALA A 446 12.52 -4.91 1.51
C ALA A 446 13.19 -5.52 2.75
N PHE A 447 12.55 -5.55 3.92
CA PHE A 447 13.07 -6.20 5.12
C PHE A 447 13.15 -7.72 4.98
N ASN A 448 12.17 -8.37 4.36
CA ASN A 448 12.20 -9.81 4.08
C ASN A 448 13.30 -10.14 3.06
N LYS A 449 13.47 -9.32 2.02
CA LYS A 449 14.54 -9.50 1.02
C LYS A 449 15.92 -9.22 1.61
N VAL A 450 16.05 -8.22 2.48
CA VAL A 450 17.29 -7.92 3.21
C VAL A 450 17.63 -9.03 4.20
N ARG A 451 16.66 -9.62 4.90
CA ARG A 451 16.90 -10.80 5.76
C ARG A 451 17.29 -12.03 4.95
N GLU A 452 16.63 -12.29 3.83
CA GLU A 452 16.94 -13.40 2.92
C GLU A 452 18.37 -13.25 2.37
N THR A 453 18.69 -12.11 1.77
CA THR A 453 20.04 -11.83 1.24
C THR A 453 21.11 -11.76 2.33
N SER A 454 20.77 -11.33 3.56
CA SER A 454 21.73 -11.37 4.68
C SER A 454 21.99 -12.80 5.16
N ARG A 455 20.97 -13.66 5.21
CA ARG A 455 21.13 -15.08 5.55
C ARG A 455 21.96 -15.79 4.49
N GLU A 456 21.66 -15.58 3.22
CA GLU A 456 22.45 -16.11 2.09
C GLU A 456 23.93 -15.72 2.20
N LYS A 457 24.23 -14.43 2.46
CA LYS A 457 25.60 -13.94 2.67
C LYS A 457 26.29 -14.58 3.87
N THR A 458 25.58 -14.79 4.98
CA THR A 458 26.12 -15.48 6.15
C THR A 458 26.46 -16.94 5.81
N ILE A 459 25.58 -17.63 5.07
CA ILE A 459 25.82 -19.00 4.60
C ILE A 459 27.04 -19.05 3.69
N THR A 460 27.15 -18.18 2.67
CA THR A 460 28.34 -18.12 1.80
C THR A 460 29.62 -17.86 2.59
N ASN A 461 29.59 -16.97 3.59
CA ASN A 461 30.74 -16.70 4.43
C ASN A 461 31.12 -17.89 5.34
N ASN A 462 30.13 -18.66 5.80
CA ASN A 462 30.35 -19.90 6.53
C ASN A 462 31.02 -20.95 5.63
N LEU A 463 30.52 -21.16 4.41
CA LEU A 463 31.15 -22.05 3.42
C LEU A 463 32.59 -21.63 3.12
N ARG A 464 32.86 -20.32 2.99
CA ARG A 464 34.21 -19.80 2.81
C ARG A 464 35.15 -20.15 3.97
N GLN A 465 34.68 -20.03 5.22
CA GLN A 465 35.48 -20.40 6.39
C GLN A 465 35.78 -21.90 6.40
N VAL A 466 34.81 -22.74 6.05
CA VAL A 466 34.98 -24.19 5.94
C VAL A 466 35.97 -24.56 4.84
N GLY A 467 35.84 -23.98 3.65
CA GLY A 467 36.76 -24.23 2.52
C GLY A 467 38.20 -23.84 2.86
N ALA A 468 38.41 -22.66 3.45
CA ALA A 468 39.74 -22.21 3.87
C ALA A 468 40.34 -23.09 4.98
N ALA A 469 39.54 -23.46 5.98
CA ALA A 469 39.98 -24.36 7.07
C ALA A 469 40.33 -25.76 6.53
N GLY A 470 39.54 -26.27 5.58
CA GLY A 470 39.80 -27.55 4.93
C GLY A 470 41.08 -27.52 4.08
N GLN A 471 41.28 -26.49 3.26
CA GLN A 471 42.52 -26.34 2.49
C GLN A 471 43.76 -26.28 3.39
N LEU A 472 43.66 -25.59 4.54
CA LEU A 472 44.74 -25.55 5.53
C LEU A 472 45.02 -26.93 6.12
N TYR A 473 43.97 -27.67 6.53
CA TYR A 473 44.11 -29.03 7.04
C TYR A 473 44.76 -29.98 6.03
N LEU A 474 44.31 -29.95 4.78
CA LEU A 474 44.83 -30.80 3.70
C LEU A 474 46.31 -30.51 3.42
N LEU A 475 46.69 -29.24 3.49
CA LEU A 475 48.08 -28.81 3.35
C LEU A 475 48.97 -29.30 4.51
N GLU A 476 48.46 -29.26 5.75
CA GLU A 476 49.23 -29.64 6.94
C GLU A 476 49.34 -31.16 7.12
N GLU A 477 48.25 -31.90 6.88
CA GLU A 477 48.18 -33.34 7.12
C GLU A 477 48.49 -34.18 5.86
N GLY A 478 48.64 -33.54 4.69
CA GLY A 478 48.91 -34.22 3.42
C GLY A 478 47.78 -35.13 2.95
N ALA A 479 46.55 -34.86 3.40
CA ALA A 479 45.34 -35.57 3.00
C ALA A 479 44.81 -35.04 1.66
N THR A 480 44.03 -35.86 0.96
CA THR A 480 43.40 -35.49 -0.33
C THR A 480 41.99 -34.95 -0.17
N GLU A 481 41.30 -35.31 0.92
CA GLU A 481 39.96 -34.84 1.26
C GLU A 481 39.77 -34.78 2.79
N VAL A 482 38.86 -33.93 3.26
CA VAL A 482 38.49 -33.82 4.68
C VAL A 482 37.02 -33.44 4.83
N ALA A 483 36.31 -34.09 5.75
CA ALA A 483 34.92 -33.76 6.05
C ALA A 483 34.83 -32.67 7.14
N TYR A 484 33.81 -31.83 7.06
CA TYR A 484 33.57 -30.75 8.03
C TYR A 484 33.56 -31.19 9.51
N PRO A 485 32.95 -32.34 9.90
CA PRO A 485 32.99 -32.78 11.30
C PRO A 485 34.42 -33.00 11.82
N THR A 486 35.33 -33.44 10.94
CA THR A 486 36.75 -33.60 11.27
C THR A 486 37.43 -32.25 11.45
N LEU A 487 37.09 -31.24 10.66
CA LEU A 487 37.63 -29.88 10.84
C LEU A 487 37.19 -29.27 12.17
N VAL A 488 35.97 -29.53 12.61
CA VAL A 488 35.46 -29.12 13.92
C VAL A 488 36.16 -29.87 15.05
N GLU A 489 36.27 -31.20 14.96
CA GLU A 489 36.95 -32.04 15.96
C GLU A 489 38.42 -31.63 16.14
N LYS A 490 39.09 -31.33 15.03
CA LYS A 490 40.50 -30.92 14.99
C LYS A 490 40.70 -29.42 15.23
N GLN A 491 39.62 -28.67 15.48
CA GLN A 491 39.64 -27.24 15.81
C GLN A 491 40.21 -26.33 14.71
N TYR A 492 40.11 -26.74 13.44
CA TYR A 492 40.46 -25.89 12.28
C TYR A 492 39.34 -24.88 11.96
N VAL A 493 38.11 -25.17 12.38
CA VAL A 493 36.95 -24.28 12.29
C VAL A 493 36.09 -24.45 13.54
N MET A 494 35.47 -23.36 14.01
CA MET A 494 34.47 -23.45 15.09
C MET A 494 33.18 -24.08 14.57
N PRO A 495 32.38 -24.76 15.41
CA PRO A 495 31.06 -25.23 15.02
C PRO A 495 30.20 -24.07 14.53
N LEU A 496 29.71 -24.18 13.30
CA LEU A 496 28.82 -23.23 12.66
C LEU A 496 27.37 -23.50 13.06
N GLU A 497 26.62 -22.44 13.37
CA GLU A 497 25.19 -22.51 13.63
C GLU A 497 24.39 -22.26 12.33
N PRO A 498 23.39 -23.10 12.01
CA PRO A 498 22.48 -22.86 10.89
C PRO A 498 21.70 -21.55 11.04
N VAL A 499 21.58 -20.77 9.97
CA VAL A 499 20.86 -19.48 9.96
C VAL A 499 19.57 -19.49 9.14
N ASN A 500 19.39 -20.49 8.27
CA ASN A 500 18.21 -20.70 7.44
C ASN A 500 17.89 -22.21 7.24
N GLY A 501 18.15 -23.02 8.26
CA GLY A 501 17.85 -24.46 8.27
C GLY A 501 18.83 -25.35 7.49
N GLU A 502 19.90 -24.76 6.95
CA GLU A 502 20.95 -25.48 6.24
C GLU A 502 21.80 -26.36 7.17
N SER A 503 22.38 -27.43 6.61
CA SER A 503 23.29 -28.34 7.33
C SER A 503 24.69 -28.27 6.73
N TYR A 504 25.70 -28.09 7.59
CA TYR A 504 27.11 -28.11 7.19
C TYR A 504 27.79 -29.48 7.40
N GLU A 505 27.10 -30.43 8.04
CA GLU A 505 27.67 -31.72 8.45
C GLU A 505 28.12 -32.60 7.27
N ASP A 506 27.48 -32.44 6.11
CA ASP A 506 27.72 -33.25 4.92
C ASP A 506 28.82 -32.67 4.00
N LEU A 507 29.44 -31.56 4.39
CA LEU A 507 30.46 -30.90 3.58
C LEU A 507 31.80 -31.65 3.56
N VAL A 508 32.35 -31.80 2.36
CA VAL A 508 33.67 -32.39 2.11
C VAL A 508 34.53 -31.42 1.30
N ILE A 509 35.76 -31.24 1.75
CA ILE A 509 36.75 -30.35 1.15
C ILE A 509 37.80 -31.21 0.44
N GLU A 510 38.07 -30.91 -0.83
CA GLU A 510 39.06 -31.62 -1.66
C GLU A 510 40.32 -30.77 -1.90
N ALA A 511 41.47 -31.44 -2.07
CA ALA A 511 42.77 -30.78 -2.22
C ALA A 511 42.95 -30.06 -3.58
N ASP A 512 42.25 -30.51 -4.62
CA ASP A 512 42.34 -29.94 -5.97
C ASP A 512 41.40 -28.73 -6.18
N GLY A 513 40.74 -28.28 -5.10
CA GLY A 513 39.69 -27.26 -5.13
C GLY A 513 38.32 -27.85 -5.48
N GLY A 514 37.26 -27.12 -5.17
CA GLY A 514 35.91 -27.66 -5.33
C GLY A 514 34.82 -26.62 -5.11
N THR A 515 33.57 -27.07 -5.08
CA THR A 515 32.41 -26.23 -4.73
C THR A 515 31.71 -26.86 -3.53
N LEU A 516 31.54 -26.09 -2.46
CA LEU A 516 30.70 -26.46 -1.33
C LEU A 516 29.27 -26.00 -1.60
N GLU A 517 28.30 -26.81 -1.25
CA GLU A 517 26.87 -26.54 -1.45
C GLU A 517 26.10 -26.89 -0.18
N VAL A 518 25.12 -26.06 0.17
CA VAL A 518 24.10 -26.39 1.17
C VAL A 518 22.71 -25.96 0.69
N ILE A 519 21.69 -26.66 1.17
CA ILE A 519 20.28 -26.40 0.86
C ILE A 519 19.59 -25.82 2.09
N THR A 520 18.87 -24.72 1.91
CA THR A 520 18.09 -24.06 2.97
C THR A 520 16.72 -24.72 3.18
N ASP A 521 16.04 -24.43 4.30
CA ASP A 521 14.66 -24.90 4.57
C ASP A 521 13.65 -24.51 3.47
N SER A 522 13.95 -23.44 2.74
CA SER A 522 13.12 -22.95 1.63
C SER A 522 13.36 -23.70 0.31
N GLY A 523 14.35 -24.59 0.26
CA GLY A 523 14.74 -25.34 -0.93
C GLY A 523 15.71 -24.60 -1.87
N GLU A 524 16.26 -23.46 -1.44
CA GLU A 524 17.28 -22.72 -2.18
C GLU A 524 18.69 -23.28 -1.92
N THR A 525 19.48 -23.41 -2.98
CA THR A 525 20.87 -23.86 -2.98
C THR A 525 21.82 -22.67 -2.86
N VAL A 526 22.74 -22.72 -1.88
CA VAL A 526 23.83 -21.73 -1.72
C VAL A 526 25.17 -22.43 -1.95
N GLU A 527 25.97 -21.89 -2.88
CA GLU A 527 27.24 -22.48 -3.31
C GLU A 527 28.44 -21.56 -3.05
N TYR A 528 29.61 -22.16 -2.81
CA TYR A 528 30.89 -21.46 -2.71
C TYR A 528 32.02 -22.27 -3.32
N ALA A 529 32.70 -21.72 -4.33
CA ALA A 529 33.91 -22.32 -4.92
C ALA A 529 35.16 -21.88 -4.14
N TYR A 530 36.03 -22.82 -3.79
CA TYR A 530 37.19 -22.62 -2.92
C TYR A 530 38.50 -23.12 -3.52
#